data_AF-A0A7J4J5N2-F1
#
_entry.id   AF-A0A7J4J5N2-F1
#
_cell.length_a   1.000
_cell.length_b   1.000
_cell.length_c   1.000
_cell.angle_alpha   90.00
_cell.angle_beta   90.00
_cell.angle_gamma   90.00
#
_symmetry.space_group_name_H-M   'P 1'
#
loop_
_entity.id
_entity.type
_entity.pdbx_description
1 polymer ?
#
loop_
_entity_poly.entity_id
_entity_poly.type
_entity_poly.pdbx_seq_one_letter_code
_entity_poly.pdbx_strand_id
1 'polypeptide(L)' 'MALSEYECVYLNAFETGSEARNGIGKWIRLYNEERPHSGIDDKTPHEAYWKLPRAGYPVKLVA' A
#
# COMPACT_ATOMS: atom_id res chain seq x y z
N MET A 1 12.91 -2.68 -0.92
CA MET A 1 12.95 -2.28 -2.35
C MET A 1 11.56 -1.82 -2.72
N ALA A 2 11.37 -0.51 -2.83
CA ALA A 2 10.08 0.12 -3.02
C ALA A 2 9.76 0.15 -4.53
N LEU A 3 8.94 -0.79 -5.01
CA LEU A 3 8.43 -0.77 -6.39
C LEU A 3 7.54 0.46 -6.54
N SER A 4 8.04 1.43 -7.29
CA SER A 4 7.57 2.81 -7.33
C SER A 4 6.08 2.94 -7.69
N GLU A 5 5.45 4.05 -7.30
CA GLU A 5 4.08 4.40 -7.70
C GLU A 5 3.87 4.35 -9.23
N TYR A 6 4.96 4.51 -9.99
CA TYR A 6 4.99 4.49 -11.44
C TYR A 6 4.77 3.10 -12.05
N GLU A 7 5.19 2.00 -11.42
CA GLU A 7 5.10 0.68 -12.07
C GLU A 7 3.65 0.20 -12.22
N CYS A 8 2.77 0.44 -11.26
CA CYS A 8 1.44 -0.17 -11.34
C CYS A 8 0.45 0.61 -12.22
N VAL A 9 0.55 1.94 -12.25
CA VAL A 9 -0.36 2.81 -13.02
C VAL A 9 0.04 2.87 -14.49
N TYR A 10 1.34 2.82 -14.81
CA TYR A 10 1.82 2.95 -16.20
C TYR A 10 2.00 1.61 -16.95
N LEU A 11 2.04 0.46 -16.29
CA LEU A 11 2.29 -0.84 -16.96
C LEU A 11 1.02 -1.54 -17.50
N ASN A 12 -0.17 -1.02 -17.22
CA ASN A 12 -1.41 -1.63 -17.70
C ASN A 12 -2.04 -0.76 -18.79
N ALA A 13 -1.91 -1.18 -20.05
CA ALA A 13 -2.76 -0.69 -21.12
C ALA A 13 -4.17 -1.26 -20.90
N PHE A 14 -5.01 -0.56 -20.14
CA PHE A 14 -6.39 -0.98 -19.93
C PHE A 14 -7.16 -0.85 -21.25
N GLU A 15 -7.68 -1.96 -21.77
CA GLU A 15 -8.44 -1.98 -23.02
C GLU A 15 -9.84 -1.37 -22.83
N THR A 16 -10.39 -1.47 -21.62
CA THR A 16 -11.72 -0.96 -21.27
C THR A 16 -11.74 -0.18 -19.95
N GLY A 17 -12.73 0.70 -19.79
CA GLY A 17 -12.93 1.45 -18.55
C GLY A 17 -13.25 0.57 -17.32
N SER A 18 -13.81 -0.62 -17.51
CA SER A 18 -14.05 -1.57 -16.42
C SER A 18 -12.76 -2.21 -15.92
N GLU A 19 -11.84 -2.55 -16.83
CA GLU A 19 -10.51 -3.03 -16.46
C GLU A 19 -9.70 -1.96 -15.75
N ALA A 20 -9.78 -0.71 -16.23
CA ALA A 20 -9.15 0.42 -15.56
C ALA A 20 -9.65 0.58 -14.12
N ARG A 21 -10.98 0.53 -13.91
CA ARG A 21 -11.55 0.59 -12.54
C ARG A 21 -11.05 -0.54 -11.65
N ASN A 22 -11.01 -1.77 -12.16
CA ASN A 22 -10.55 -2.92 -11.39
C ASN A 22 -9.05 -2.84 -11.08
N GLY A 23 -8.23 -2.45 -12.06
CA GLY A 23 -6.78 -2.29 -11.92
C GLY A 23 -6.43 -1.18 -10.93
N ILE A 24 -7.06 -0.02 -11.06
CA ILE A 24 -6.88 1.12 -10.13
C ILE A 24 -7.35 0.73 -8.73
N GLY A 25 -8.51 0.09 -8.59
CA GLY A 25 -9.01 -0.36 -7.28
C GLY A 25 -8.05 -1.33 -6.59
N LYS A 26 -7.49 -2.29 -7.34
CA LYS A 26 -6.46 -3.20 -6.84
C LYS A 26 -5.18 -2.46 -6.42
N TRP A 27 -4.74 -1.49 -7.21
CA TRP A 27 -3.57 -0.69 -6.88
C TRP A 27 -3.76 0.14 -5.61
N ILE A 28 -4.89 0.82 -5.49
CA ILE A 28 -5.24 1.63 -4.30
C ILE A 28 -5.21 0.76 -3.04
N ARG A 29 -5.78 -0.45 -3.11
CA ARG A 29 -5.77 -1.39 -1.99
C ARG A 29 -4.34 -1.78 -1.60
N LEU A 30 -3.54 -2.19 -2.59
CA LEU A 30 -2.14 -2.58 -2.36
C LEU A 30 -1.34 -1.43 -1.74
N TYR A 31 -1.51 -0.21 -2.24
CA TYR A 31 -0.84 0.98 -1.72
C TYR A 31 -1.24 1.26 -0.26
N ASN A 32 -2.53 1.25 0.05
CA ASN A 32 -3.02 1.64 1.36
C ASN A 32 -2.83 0.56 2.44
N GLU A 33 -2.97 -0.72 2.08
CA GLU A 33 -3.08 -1.83 3.05
C GLU A 33 -1.85 -2.72 3.10
N GLU A 34 -1.07 -2.84 2.02
CA GLU A 34 -0.03 -3.88 1.91
C GLU A 34 1.38 -3.30 1.77
N ARG A 35 1.52 -2.07 1.25
CA ARG A 35 2.82 -1.48 0.97
C ARG A 35 3.36 -0.71 2.19
N PRO A 36 4.50 -1.13 2.78
CA PRO A 36 5.16 -0.34 3.81
C PRO A 36 5.91 0.85 3.21
N HIS A 37 5.90 1.98 3.91
CA HIS A 37 6.54 3.22 3.47
C HIS A 37 7.58 3.70 4.48
N SER A 38 8.82 3.87 4.02
CA SER A 38 9.96 4.28 4.85
C SER A 38 9.80 5.68 5.47
N GLY A 39 8.95 6.54 4.90
CA GLY A 39 8.63 7.85 5.47
C GLY A 39 7.67 7.81 6.67
N ILE A 40 7.07 6.66 6.97
CA ILE A 40 6.12 6.45 8.07
C ILE A 40 6.48 5.20 8.88
N ASP A 41 7.75 5.05 9.26
CA ASP A 41 8.27 3.90 10.04
C ASP A 41 7.97 2.53 9.42
N ASP A 42 8.05 2.43 8.09
CA ASP A 42 7.72 1.23 7.32
C ASP A 42 6.30 0.70 7.61
N LYS A 43 5.39 1.58 8.02
CA LYS A 43 3.96 1.29 8.10
C LYS A 43 3.29 1.45 6.75
N THR A 44 2.14 0.83 6.61
CA THR A 44 1.22 1.14 5.52
C THR A 44 0.46 2.44 5.82
N PRO A 45 -0.06 3.16 4.82
CA PRO A 45 -0.86 4.35 5.04
C PRO A 45 -2.08 4.08 5.94
N HIS A 46 -2.71 2.91 5.79
CA HIS A 46 -3.81 2.47 6.66
C HIS A 46 -3.35 2.34 8.13
N GLU A 47 -2.21 1.70 8.37
CA GLU A 47 -1.65 1.55 9.71
C GLU A 47 -1.28 2.90 10.34
N ALA A 48 -0.71 3.81 9.57
CA ALA A 48 -0.36 5.14 10.05
C ALA A 48 -1.62 5.97 10.39
N TYR A 49 -2.64 5.94 9.54
CA TYR A 49 -3.90 6.66 9.75
C TYR A 49 -4.62 6.19 11.01
N TRP A 50 -4.74 4.87 11.19
CA TRP A 50 -5.41 4.26 12.34
C TRP A 50 -4.51 4.09 13.56
N LYS A 51 -3.25 4.55 13.50
CA LYS A 51 -2.22 4.39 14.55
C LYS A 51 -2.03 2.93 14.97
N LEU A 52 -2.18 2.00 14.03
CA LEU A 52 -1.97 0.58 14.27
C LEU A 52 -0.47 0.28 14.39
N PRO A 53 -0.11 -0.81 15.11
CA PRO A 53 1.25 -1.34 15.06
C PRO A 53 1.54 -1.89 13.66
N ARG A 54 2.80 -1.84 13.26
CA ARG A 54 3.26 -2.41 11.99
C ARG A 54 3.01 -3.92 12.01
N ALA A 55 2.34 -4.45 10.98
CA ALA A 55 2.16 -5.89 10.83
C ALA A 55 3.52 -6.61 10.86
N GLY A 56 3.67 -7.57 11.78
CA GLY A 56 4.91 -8.34 11.98
C GLY A 56 5.95 -7.69 12.90
N TYR A 57 5.66 -6.56 13.54
CA TYR A 57 6.38 -6.11 14.73
C TYR A 57 5.47 -6.38 15.94
N PRO A 58 5.81 -7.30 16.86
CA PRO A 58 5.06 -7.36 18.12
C PRO A 58 5.17 -5.96 18.74
N VAL A 59 4.03 -5.39 19.15
CA VAL A 59 4.00 -4.21 20.01
C VAL A 59 5.05 -4.49 21.08
N LYS A 60 6.10 -3.66 21.17
CA LYS A 60 6.99 -3.72 22.33
C LYS A 60 6.07 -3.49 23.53
N LEU A 61 5.69 -4.58 24.20
CA LEU A 61 5.11 -4.55 25.52
C LEU A 61 6.18 -3.85 26.36
N VAL A 62 5.98 -2.56 26.57
CA VAL A 62 6.80 -1.78 27.48
C VAL A 62 6.58 -2.39 28.86
N ALA A 63 7.66 -2.95 29.43
CA ALA A 63 7.75 -3.30 30.84
C ALA A 63 8.07 -2.04 31.64
#